data_AF-A0AAD7FZB7-F1
#
_entry.id   AF-A0AAD7FZB7-F1
#
_cell.length_a   1.000
_cell.length_b   1.000
_cell.length_c   1.000
_cell.angle_alpha   90.00
_cell.angle_beta   90.00
_cell.angle_gamma   90.00
#
_symmetry.space_group_name_H-M   'P 1'
#
loop_
_entity.id
_entity.type
_entity.pdbx_description
1 polymer ?
#
loop_
_entity_poly.entity_id
_entity_poly.type
_entity_poly.pdbx_seq_one_letter_code
_entity_poly.pdbx_strand_id
1 'polypeptide(L)'
;MSFPKGPRFEPQKKSEVPGPNAYDLNQPSQLDAYKRGAFLEKAERFAKEAASDAPGPGAYSSNSKPPPPDRYAILQRKVEDLERIHHEGKKAHQAEVERLRLDLFRSQNAVADFEKQMKKTVLLESRVQELKKVSSTEQAELRELRVKLKASEHERAQLFSKHGEVGDLKGALQSLRDEVREKDRLIADLQKAVAAEREKRELEKAESQQVQSQLQEETRQQHSLIDQLEQHRQLLTRASEEYGRLVQKTVLASVHSQLKHEHGLSLMRTWRLERKLANSEGQITELVNLIRHAKDTNAVLARQVDDLREECGFYAAQVTLSQEPPQLAPLYSDLCAAVHDSNETRRVLHETDRSLLELYHLTCRDLADAHLGACLEREQQRLALQDAQSRRDALETESAKLRQDRDAVIQRLDEAVASLARAERDNLEYEQKIQAAANDRNTLQQLTETVKRNRMTEDGLRAEIQLADSEQFQSAYYSLSDEVNALIARNELAEVEAQHLSKFNAEILGHHNPAQRIMYVDRIRRELAESKQKYTVTAVELETSTARNTELLRELDMYKSASVPLENKPRTVITRVARPPLAVLNKSVEDFSYAM
;
A
#
# COMPACT_ATOMS: atom_id res chain seq x y z
N MET A 1 -10.42 -11.52 -30.31
CA MET A 1 -11.50 -10.61 -29.86
C MET A 1 -10.90 -9.24 -29.62
N SER A 2 -11.26 -8.25 -30.44
CA SER A 2 -10.71 -6.90 -30.41
C SER A 2 -11.51 -6.01 -29.46
N PHE A 3 -10.86 -5.44 -28.44
CA PHE A 3 -11.50 -4.48 -27.53
C PHE A 3 -11.75 -3.12 -28.23
N PRO A 4 -12.92 -2.49 -28.03
CA PRO A 4 -13.22 -1.18 -28.59
C PRO A 4 -12.42 -0.10 -27.85
N LYS A 5 -11.65 0.69 -28.61
CA LYS A 5 -10.93 1.86 -28.08
C LYS A 5 -11.95 2.93 -27.69
N GLY A 6 -12.02 3.25 -26.39
CA GLY A 6 -12.88 4.29 -25.85
C GLY A 6 -12.57 5.70 -26.39
N PRO A 7 -13.48 6.67 -26.19
CA PRO A 7 -13.44 7.96 -26.86
C PRO A 7 -12.23 8.78 -26.38
N ARG A 8 -11.40 9.21 -27.32
CA ARG A 8 -10.33 10.18 -27.05
C ARG A 8 -10.96 11.49 -26.60
N PHE A 9 -10.44 12.03 -25.50
CA PHE A 9 -10.78 13.33 -24.93
C PHE A 9 -10.86 14.44 -25.99
N GLU A 10 -11.81 15.37 -25.80
CA GLU A 10 -11.95 16.54 -26.65
C GLU A 10 -10.67 17.41 -26.61
N PRO A 11 -10.20 17.92 -27.76
CA PRO A 11 -9.01 18.76 -27.81
C PRO A 11 -9.22 20.05 -26.99
N GLN A 12 -8.31 20.28 -26.03
CA GLN A 12 -8.31 21.47 -25.19
C GLN A 12 -8.34 22.74 -26.06
N LYS A 13 -9.36 23.58 -25.87
CA LYS A 13 -9.47 24.89 -26.51
C LYS A 13 -8.27 25.75 -26.08
N LYS A 14 -7.63 26.40 -27.06
CA LYS A 14 -6.50 27.29 -26.83
C LYS A 14 -6.95 28.47 -25.96
N SER A 15 -6.21 28.74 -24.89
CA SER A 15 -6.38 29.91 -24.03
C SER A 15 -6.23 31.20 -24.84
N GLU A 16 -7.27 32.02 -24.91
CA GLU A 16 -7.26 33.38 -25.48
C GLU A 16 -6.63 34.42 -24.54
N VAL A 17 -6.13 34.01 -23.37
CA VAL A 17 -5.46 34.91 -22.42
C VAL A 17 -4.03 35.15 -22.90
N PRO A 18 -3.65 36.39 -23.23
CA PRO A 18 -2.27 36.71 -23.60
C PRO A 18 -1.35 36.45 -22.39
N GLY A 19 -0.31 35.65 -22.60
CA GLY A 19 0.66 35.36 -21.55
C GLY A 19 1.38 36.64 -21.08
N PRO A 20 1.86 36.68 -19.82
CA PRO A 20 2.65 37.79 -19.32
C PRO A 20 3.90 37.94 -20.22
N ASN A 21 4.06 39.13 -20.82
CA ASN A 21 4.98 39.52 -21.91
C ASN A 21 4.38 39.68 -23.32
N ALA A 22 3.06 39.51 -23.52
CA ALA A 22 2.42 39.74 -24.83
C ALA A 22 2.02 41.22 -25.11
N TYR A 23 2.40 42.17 -24.24
CA TYR A 23 2.16 43.59 -24.48
C TYR A 23 3.40 44.22 -25.13
N ASP A 24 3.40 44.27 -26.47
CA ASP A 24 4.35 45.09 -27.22
C ASP A 24 4.05 46.57 -26.98
N LEU A 25 4.84 47.22 -26.12
CA LEU A 25 4.87 48.67 -25.93
C LEU A 25 5.64 49.35 -27.08
N ASN A 26 5.13 49.23 -28.31
CA ASN A 26 5.69 49.93 -29.47
C ASN A 26 4.73 51.03 -29.96
N GLN A 27 4.59 52.11 -29.19
CA GLN A 27 4.16 53.42 -29.70
C GLN A 27 4.90 54.57 -28.98
N PRO A 28 6.08 54.98 -29.45
CA PRO A 28 6.72 56.22 -29.01
C PRO A 28 6.27 57.37 -29.94
N SER A 29 5.07 57.93 -29.76
CA SER A 29 4.72 59.14 -30.55
C SER A 29 3.66 60.08 -29.96
N GLN A 30 3.30 60.02 -28.67
CA GLN A 30 2.24 60.90 -28.13
C GLN A 30 2.57 61.64 -26.82
N LEU A 31 3.83 61.74 -26.40
CA LEU A 31 4.20 62.42 -25.14
C LEU A 31 4.91 63.78 -25.28
N ASP A 32 4.98 64.36 -26.48
CA ASP A 32 5.67 65.65 -26.69
C ASP A 32 4.81 66.91 -26.48
N ALA A 33 3.54 66.78 -26.07
CA ALA A 33 2.63 67.93 -25.98
C ALA A 33 2.60 68.66 -24.62
N TYR A 34 3.33 68.20 -23.58
CA TYR A 34 3.16 68.74 -22.22
C TYR A 34 4.35 69.54 -21.65
N LYS A 35 5.29 69.98 -22.48
CA LYS A 35 6.44 70.82 -22.06
C LYS A 35 6.60 72.11 -22.89
N ARG A 36 5.58 72.96 -22.90
CA ARG A 36 5.73 74.41 -23.13
C ARG A 36 4.99 75.10 -21.98
N GLY A 37 5.64 75.58 -20.93
CA GLY A 37 6.73 76.55 -21.00
C GLY A 37 6.13 77.91 -20.69
N ALA A 38 6.00 78.22 -19.39
CA ALA A 38 5.73 79.57 -18.92
C ALA A 38 6.95 80.44 -19.23
N PHE A 39 6.81 81.35 -20.19
CA PHE A 39 7.80 82.39 -20.49
C PHE A 39 7.34 83.71 -19.89
N LEU A 40 8.02 84.09 -18.82
CA LEU A 40 8.12 85.43 -18.27
C LEU A 40 9.29 86.12 -18.99
N GLU A 41 9.03 87.01 -19.94
CA GLU A 41 10.05 87.94 -20.43
C GLU A 41 9.50 89.35 -20.72
N LYS A 42 10.00 90.28 -19.89
CA LYS A 42 10.60 91.58 -20.22
C LYS A 42 9.71 92.79 -20.56
N ALA A 43 10.07 93.86 -19.86
CA ALA A 43 9.70 95.25 -20.05
C ALA A 43 10.49 95.90 -21.21
N GLU A 44 9.82 96.78 -21.96
CA GLU A 44 10.37 97.88 -22.78
C GLU A 44 9.36 99.05 -22.65
N ARG A 45 9.64 100.19 -21.99
CA ARG A 45 10.49 101.35 -22.33
C ARG A 45 10.17 102.06 -23.67
N PHE A 46 9.46 103.20 -23.54
CA PHE A 46 9.46 104.44 -24.35
C PHE A 46 9.01 104.47 -25.83
N ALA A 47 7.99 105.29 -26.10
CA ALA A 47 7.90 106.28 -27.20
C ALA A 47 6.80 107.30 -26.80
N LYS A 48 6.98 108.63 -26.65
CA LYS A 48 7.57 109.72 -27.46
C LYS A 48 6.48 110.55 -28.19
N GLU A 49 6.25 111.75 -27.63
CA GLU A 49 5.96 113.07 -28.23
C GLU A 49 4.87 113.31 -29.29
N ALA A 50 4.01 114.31 -29.01
CA ALA A 50 3.57 115.42 -29.88
C ALA A 50 2.81 116.45 -28.99
N ALA A 51 3.29 117.65 -28.63
CA ALA A 51 3.69 118.86 -29.38
C ALA A 51 2.52 119.77 -29.84
N SER A 52 2.66 121.05 -29.48
CA SER A 52 1.96 122.27 -29.98
C SER A 52 0.49 122.45 -29.54
N ASP A 53 -0.06 123.64 -29.33
CA ASP A 53 0.33 124.94 -29.88
C ASP A 53 -0.34 126.05 -29.05
N ALA A 54 0.39 127.14 -28.81
CA ALA A 54 -0.15 128.40 -28.33
C ALA A 54 0.16 129.47 -29.37
N PRO A 55 -0.77 130.40 -29.62
CA PRO A 55 -0.36 131.75 -30.01
C PRO A 55 -1.06 132.82 -29.15
N GLY A 56 -0.28 133.77 -28.60
CA GLY A 56 -0.76 135.13 -28.26
C GLY A 56 -0.80 136.01 -29.53
N PRO A 57 -0.56 137.33 -29.48
CA PRO A 57 -0.99 138.42 -28.57
C PRO A 57 -1.53 139.68 -29.33
N GLY A 58 -2.05 140.68 -28.61
CA GLY A 58 -1.90 142.12 -28.96
C GLY A 58 -3.01 142.88 -29.73
N ALA A 59 -3.37 144.08 -29.23
CA ALA A 59 -3.50 145.33 -29.99
C ALA A 59 -3.89 146.53 -29.09
N TYR A 60 -2.96 147.49 -28.99
CA TYR A 60 -3.17 148.86 -28.51
C TYR A 60 -3.93 149.69 -29.56
N SER A 61 -4.69 150.72 -29.15
CA SER A 61 -4.52 152.06 -29.75
C SER A 61 -5.18 153.19 -28.97
N SER A 62 -4.46 154.30 -28.93
CA SER A 62 -4.68 155.60 -28.28
C SER A 62 -5.26 156.65 -29.24
N ASN A 63 -5.78 157.75 -28.69
CA ASN A 63 -5.78 159.17 -29.18
C ASN A 63 -7.14 159.84 -28.96
N SER A 64 -7.32 161.15 -28.73
CA SER A 64 -6.58 162.31 -28.19
C SER A 64 -7.54 163.52 -28.28
N LYS A 65 -7.33 164.59 -27.47
CA LYS A 65 -7.80 166.00 -27.62
C LYS A 65 -9.15 166.47 -26.96
N PRO A 66 -9.36 167.79 -26.65
CA PRO A 66 -9.43 168.32 -25.27
C PRO A 66 -10.72 169.18 -24.97
N PRO A 67 -10.71 170.11 -23.96
CA PRO A 67 -11.64 170.21 -22.80
C PRO A 67 -12.96 170.98 -23.09
N PRO A 68 -13.97 171.02 -22.17
CA PRO A 68 -14.12 172.19 -21.28
C PRO A 68 -14.86 171.79 -19.94
N PRO A 69 -15.51 172.68 -19.15
CA PRO A 69 -15.23 172.82 -17.73
C PRO A 69 -16.43 172.38 -16.87
N ASP A 70 -16.71 171.08 -16.81
CA ASP A 70 -17.73 170.51 -15.88
C ASP A 70 -17.18 169.25 -15.16
N ARG A 71 -15.87 169.22 -14.94
CA ARG A 71 -15.11 168.04 -14.51
C ARG A 71 -15.53 167.48 -13.15
N TYR A 72 -16.01 168.29 -12.21
CA TYR A 72 -16.19 167.82 -10.83
C TYR A 72 -17.39 166.88 -10.65
N ALA A 73 -18.54 167.19 -11.28
CA ALA A 73 -19.73 166.34 -11.22
C ALA A 73 -19.56 165.03 -12.02
N ILE A 74 -18.82 165.08 -13.13
CA ILE A 74 -18.53 163.89 -13.95
C ILE A 74 -17.49 163.00 -13.27
N LEU A 75 -16.48 163.57 -12.59
CA LEU A 75 -15.53 162.77 -11.79
C LEU A 75 -16.23 162.13 -10.59
N GLN A 76 -17.16 162.81 -9.93
CA GLN A 76 -17.90 162.23 -8.82
C GLN A 76 -18.79 161.06 -9.28
N ARG A 77 -19.52 161.22 -10.38
CA ARG A 77 -20.24 160.09 -11.01
C ARG A 77 -19.30 158.96 -11.44
N LYS A 78 -18.11 159.28 -11.98
CA LYS A 78 -17.12 158.25 -12.36
C LYS A 78 -16.51 157.54 -11.17
N VAL A 79 -16.34 158.20 -10.03
CA VAL A 79 -15.89 157.57 -8.78
C VAL A 79 -16.99 156.67 -8.23
N GLU A 80 -18.25 157.13 -8.21
CA GLU A 80 -19.40 156.31 -7.83
C GLU A 80 -19.57 155.10 -8.77
N ASP A 81 -19.40 155.27 -10.08
CA ASP A 81 -19.41 154.19 -11.05
C ASP A 81 -18.22 153.25 -10.88
N LEU A 82 -17.02 153.75 -10.57
CA LEU A 82 -15.85 152.90 -10.27
C LEU A 82 -16.01 152.12 -8.98
N GLU A 83 -16.60 152.71 -7.94
CA GLU A 83 -16.92 152.04 -6.69
C GLU A 83 -17.99 150.96 -6.90
N ARG A 84 -18.99 151.25 -7.74
CA ARG A 84 -20.01 150.30 -8.16
C ARG A 84 -19.38 149.15 -8.96
N ILE A 85 -18.55 149.44 -9.96
CA ILE A 85 -17.82 148.43 -10.75
C ILE A 85 -16.89 147.61 -9.87
N HIS A 86 -16.22 148.21 -8.88
CA HIS A 86 -15.35 147.47 -7.96
C HIS A 86 -16.16 146.59 -7.00
N HIS A 87 -17.33 147.06 -6.52
CA HIS A 87 -18.24 146.22 -5.75
C HIS A 87 -18.84 145.09 -6.58
N GLU A 88 -19.25 145.38 -7.81
CA GLU A 88 -19.78 144.39 -8.76
C GLU A 88 -18.69 143.38 -9.16
N GLY A 89 -17.47 143.84 -9.41
CA GLY A 89 -16.30 143.00 -9.69
C GLY A 89 -15.92 142.13 -8.49
N LYS A 90 -15.94 142.68 -7.28
CA LYS A 90 -15.69 141.92 -6.04
C LYS A 90 -16.81 140.89 -5.80
N LYS A 91 -18.07 141.24 -6.04
CA LYS A 91 -19.21 140.31 -5.99
C LYS A 91 -19.10 139.22 -7.05
N ALA A 92 -18.75 139.56 -8.28
CA ALA A 92 -18.56 138.62 -9.37
C ALA A 92 -17.41 137.65 -9.07
N HIS A 93 -16.28 138.17 -8.57
CA HIS A 93 -15.14 137.35 -8.21
C HIS A 93 -15.45 136.45 -7.00
N GLN A 94 -16.20 136.95 -6.02
CA GLN A 94 -16.66 136.15 -4.88
C GLN A 94 -17.63 135.05 -5.33
N ALA A 95 -18.57 135.35 -6.23
CA ALA A 95 -19.46 134.36 -6.83
C ALA A 95 -18.68 133.31 -7.65
N GLU A 96 -17.62 133.72 -8.34
CA GLU A 96 -16.75 132.81 -9.08
C GLU A 96 -15.92 131.90 -8.15
N VAL A 97 -15.41 132.44 -7.05
CA VAL A 97 -14.73 131.65 -6.01
C VAL A 97 -15.68 130.65 -5.36
N GLU A 98 -16.93 131.04 -5.10
CA GLU A 98 -17.95 130.12 -4.59
C GLU A 98 -18.31 129.05 -5.61
N ARG A 99 -18.42 129.41 -6.90
CA ARG A 99 -18.63 128.44 -7.99
C ARG A 99 -17.48 127.44 -8.07
N LEU A 100 -16.23 127.91 -8.06
CA LEU A 100 -15.04 127.05 -8.11
C LEU A 100 -14.91 126.16 -6.88
N ARG A 101 -15.28 126.64 -5.69
CA ARG A 101 -15.35 125.80 -4.48
C ARG A 101 -16.41 124.71 -4.61
N LEU A 102 -17.56 125.04 -5.18
CA LEU A 102 -18.64 124.08 -5.40
C LEU A 102 -18.28 123.05 -6.48
N ASP A 103 -17.59 123.46 -7.53
CA ASP A 103 -17.05 122.57 -8.57
C ASP A 103 -15.93 121.67 -8.02
N LEU A 104 -15.04 122.21 -7.18
CA LEU A 104 -14.02 121.43 -6.48
C LEU A 104 -14.68 120.38 -5.56
N PHE A 105 -15.68 120.78 -4.78
CA PHE A 105 -16.43 119.86 -3.92
C PHE A 105 -17.16 118.77 -4.73
N ARG A 106 -17.76 119.12 -5.87
CA ARG A 106 -18.36 118.14 -6.81
C ARG A 106 -17.30 117.17 -7.36
N SER A 107 -16.13 117.67 -7.74
CA SER A 107 -15.04 116.83 -8.26
C SER A 107 -14.49 115.87 -7.19
N GLN A 108 -14.32 116.35 -5.94
CA GLN A 108 -13.89 115.52 -4.83
C GLN A 108 -14.90 114.43 -4.48
N ASN A 109 -16.20 114.76 -4.51
CA ASN A 109 -17.26 113.76 -4.31
C ASN A 109 -17.29 112.73 -5.46
N ALA A 110 -17.11 113.17 -6.71
CA ALA A 110 -17.04 112.26 -7.86
C ALA A 110 -15.85 111.29 -7.75
N VAL A 111 -14.69 111.77 -7.29
CA VAL A 111 -13.51 110.92 -7.03
C VAL A 111 -13.79 109.93 -5.89
N ALA A 112 -14.39 110.37 -4.79
CA ALA A 112 -14.75 109.49 -3.67
C ALA A 112 -15.75 108.40 -4.09
N ASP A 113 -16.70 108.71 -4.97
CA ASP A 113 -17.65 107.72 -5.48
C ASP A 113 -17.01 106.77 -6.50
N PHE A 114 -16.07 107.23 -7.33
CA PHE A 114 -15.25 106.36 -8.17
C PHE A 114 -14.40 105.38 -7.35
N GLU A 115 -13.79 105.83 -6.25
CA GLU A 115 -13.03 104.95 -5.35
C GLU A 115 -13.93 103.90 -4.68
N LYS A 116 -15.16 104.26 -4.29
CA LYS A 116 -16.14 103.29 -3.77
C LYS A 116 -16.54 102.28 -4.85
N GLN A 117 -16.73 102.71 -6.09
CA GLN A 117 -17.03 101.80 -7.19
C GLN A 117 -15.85 100.86 -7.49
N MET A 118 -14.61 101.37 -7.49
CA MET A 118 -13.40 100.56 -7.64
C MET A 118 -13.25 99.51 -6.53
N LYS A 119 -13.53 99.88 -5.27
CA LYS A 119 -13.51 98.91 -4.16
C LYS A 119 -14.59 97.83 -4.33
N LYS A 120 -15.78 98.20 -4.83
CA LYS A 120 -16.85 97.25 -5.13
C LYS A 120 -16.48 96.32 -6.29
N THR A 121 -15.87 96.84 -7.36
CA THR A 121 -15.46 95.99 -8.50
C THR A 121 -14.36 95.01 -8.08
N VAL A 122 -13.36 95.43 -7.32
CA VAL A 122 -12.31 94.53 -6.80
C VAL A 122 -12.91 93.42 -5.92
N LEU A 123 -13.89 93.75 -5.07
CA LEU A 123 -14.57 92.76 -4.21
C LEU A 123 -15.46 91.80 -5.01
N LEU A 124 -16.10 92.28 -6.08
CA LEU A 124 -16.86 91.42 -6.99
C LEU A 124 -15.92 90.50 -7.80
N GLU A 125 -14.76 90.99 -8.24
CA GLU A 125 -13.76 90.19 -8.94
C GLU A 125 -13.18 89.10 -8.04
N SER A 126 -12.87 89.40 -6.77
CA SER A 126 -12.41 88.39 -5.82
C SER A 126 -13.49 87.32 -5.60
N ARG A 127 -14.77 87.72 -5.49
CA ARG A 127 -15.88 86.79 -5.35
C ARG A 127 -16.07 85.90 -6.58
N VAL A 128 -15.89 86.45 -7.79
CA VAL A 128 -15.94 85.67 -9.04
C VAL A 128 -14.79 84.66 -9.10
N GLN A 129 -13.59 85.01 -8.62
CA GLN A 129 -12.47 84.07 -8.56
C GLN A 129 -12.72 82.93 -7.56
N GLU A 130 -13.29 83.22 -6.40
CA GLU A 130 -13.69 82.20 -5.42
C GLU A 130 -14.73 81.24 -6.01
N LEU A 131 -15.78 81.77 -6.65
CA LEU A 131 -16.81 80.94 -7.29
C LEU A 131 -16.24 80.05 -8.40
N LYS A 132 -15.27 80.55 -9.18
CA LYS A 132 -14.56 79.73 -10.18
C LYS A 132 -13.76 78.60 -9.52
N LYS A 133 -13.08 78.87 -8.41
CA LYS A 133 -12.33 77.85 -7.67
C LYS A 133 -13.28 76.76 -7.15
N VAL A 134 -14.37 77.15 -6.47
CA VAL A 134 -15.38 76.22 -5.96
C VAL A 134 -16.02 75.39 -7.09
N SER A 135 -16.36 76.03 -8.21
CA SER A 135 -16.91 75.30 -9.37
C SER A 135 -15.90 74.29 -9.95
N SER A 136 -14.61 74.61 -9.96
CA SER A 136 -13.58 73.69 -10.44
C SER A 136 -13.36 72.49 -9.51
N THR A 137 -13.48 72.68 -8.19
CA THR A 137 -13.37 71.59 -7.22
C THR A 137 -14.60 70.68 -7.29
N GLU A 138 -15.80 71.24 -7.38
CA GLU A 138 -17.04 70.47 -7.56
C GLU A 138 -17.02 69.64 -8.86
N GLN A 139 -16.48 70.20 -9.95
CA GLN A 139 -16.32 69.44 -11.20
C GLN A 139 -15.31 68.28 -11.07
N ALA A 140 -14.27 68.42 -10.25
CA ALA A 140 -13.31 67.34 -10.00
C ALA A 140 -13.97 66.22 -9.18
N GLU A 141 -14.69 66.57 -8.11
CA GLU A 141 -15.43 65.61 -7.28
C GLU A 141 -16.49 64.84 -8.08
N LEU A 142 -17.23 65.52 -8.95
CA LEU A 142 -18.20 64.86 -9.84
C LEU A 142 -17.55 63.86 -10.79
N ARG A 143 -16.33 64.11 -11.27
CA ARG A 143 -15.59 63.14 -12.11
C ARG A 143 -15.15 61.94 -11.29
N GLU A 144 -14.65 62.16 -10.07
CA GLU A 144 -14.24 61.09 -9.17
C GLU A 144 -15.42 60.19 -8.78
N LEU A 145 -16.57 60.77 -8.44
CA LEU A 145 -17.79 60.02 -8.10
C LEU A 145 -18.29 59.19 -9.28
N ARG A 146 -18.19 59.70 -10.52
CA ARG A 146 -18.53 58.91 -11.73
C ARG A 146 -17.60 57.72 -11.93
N VAL A 147 -16.31 57.85 -11.62
CA VAL A 147 -15.36 56.74 -11.70
C VAL A 147 -15.67 55.68 -10.64
N LYS A 148 -15.93 56.10 -9.40
CA LYS A 148 -16.32 55.21 -8.29
C LYS A 148 -17.63 54.46 -8.57
N LEU A 149 -18.62 55.12 -9.18
CA LEU A 149 -19.88 54.49 -9.58
C LEU A 149 -19.67 53.39 -10.63
N LYS A 150 -18.84 53.65 -11.66
CA LYS A 150 -18.51 52.64 -12.67
C LYS A 150 -17.77 51.44 -12.08
N ALA A 151 -16.87 51.67 -11.13
CA ALA A 151 -16.15 50.61 -10.45
C ALA A 151 -17.09 49.71 -9.64
N SER A 152 -18.01 50.29 -8.86
CA SER A 152 -18.97 49.51 -8.07
C SER A 152 -20.00 48.77 -8.91
N GLU A 153 -20.41 49.32 -10.06
CA GLU A 153 -21.25 48.62 -11.04
C GLU A 153 -20.53 47.41 -11.64
N HIS A 154 -19.22 47.52 -11.92
CA HIS A 154 -18.42 46.42 -12.44
C HIS A 154 -18.25 45.29 -11.41
N GLU A 155 -17.97 45.62 -10.14
CA GLU A 155 -17.91 44.65 -9.05
C GLU A 155 -19.25 43.92 -8.86
N ARG A 156 -20.36 44.65 -8.95
CA ARG A 156 -21.71 44.05 -8.84
C ARG A 156 -21.99 43.09 -10.00
N ALA A 157 -21.54 43.40 -11.21
CA ALA A 157 -21.65 42.50 -12.36
C ALA A 157 -20.79 41.23 -12.19
N GLN A 158 -19.58 41.35 -11.65
CA GLN A 158 -18.71 40.19 -11.36
C GLN A 158 -19.30 39.26 -10.29
N LEU A 159 -19.90 39.82 -9.24
CA LEU A 159 -20.57 39.02 -8.21
C LEU A 159 -21.80 38.28 -8.75
N PHE A 160 -22.51 38.87 -9.72
CA PHE A 160 -23.65 38.23 -10.35
C PHE A 160 -23.23 37.03 -11.22
N SER A 161 -22.08 37.10 -11.91
CA SER A 161 -21.57 35.97 -12.71
C SER A 161 -21.14 34.79 -11.83
N LYS A 162 -20.56 35.05 -10.65
CA LYS A 162 -20.18 34.02 -9.68
C LYS A 162 -21.37 33.28 -9.07
N HIS A 163 -22.57 33.86 -9.13
CA HIS A 163 -23.77 33.20 -8.61
C HIS A 163 -24.25 32.02 -9.48
N GLY A 164 -23.91 32.00 -10.78
CA GLY A 164 -24.16 30.87 -11.66
C GLY A 164 -23.33 29.63 -11.29
N GLU A 165 -22.06 29.84 -10.92
CA GLU A 165 -21.14 28.76 -10.52
C GLU A 165 -21.59 28.05 -9.23
N VAL A 166 -22.30 28.75 -8.35
CA VAL A 166 -22.89 28.16 -7.13
C VAL A 166 -24.01 27.16 -7.46
N GLY A 167 -24.73 27.35 -8.57
CA GLY A 167 -25.74 26.41 -9.06
C GLY A 167 -25.13 25.09 -9.53
N ASP A 168 -24.06 25.18 -10.31
CA ASP A 168 -23.33 24.02 -10.84
C ASP A 168 -22.64 23.23 -9.72
N LEU A 169 -22.06 23.94 -8.74
CA LEU A 169 -21.49 23.30 -7.54
C LEU A 169 -22.53 22.57 -6.70
N LYS A 170 -23.77 23.09 -6.60
CA LYS A 170 -24.88 22.38 -5.94
C LYS A 170 -25.29 21.12 -6.70
N GLY A 171 -25.33 21.16 -8.03
CA GLY A 171 -25.59 19.99 -8.87
C GLY A 171 -24.54 18.91 -8.69
N ALA A 172 -23.25 19.29 -8.71
CA ALA A 172 -22.14 18.37 -8.47
C ALA A 172 -22.18 17.75 -7.05
N LEU A 173 -22.52 18.54 -6.03
CA LEU A 173 -22.69 18.05 -4.65
C LEU A 173 -23.83 17.04 -4.52
N GLN A 174 -24.92 17.25 -5.25
CA GLN A 174 -26.06 16.33 -5.26
C GLN A 174 -25.70 15.01 -5.95
N SER A 175 -25.00 15.07 -7.08
CA SER A 175 -24.47 13.89 -7.78
C SER A 175 -23.52 13.07 -6.90
N LEU A 176 -22.59 13.72 -6.20
CA LEU A 176 -21.69 13.06 -5.25
C LEU A 176 -22.44 12.39 -4.09
N ARG A 177 -23.52 12.98 -3.60
CA ARG A 177 -24.36 12.37 -2.55
C ARG A 177 -25.05 11.10 -3.03
N ASP A 178 -25.54 11.10 -4.27
CA ASP A 178 -26.21 9.93 -4.82
C ASP A 178 -25.20 8.82 -5.16
N GLU A 179 -23.99 9.14 -5.63
CA GLU A 179 -22.90 8.16 -5.78
C GLU A 179 -22.47 7.54 -4.45
N VAL A 180 -22.40 8.33 -3.37
CA VAL A 180 -22.08 7.80 -2.03
C VAL A 180 -23.16 6.83 -1.57
N ARG A 181 -24.45 7.15 -1.81
CA ARG A 181 -25.56 6.25 -1.47
C ARG A 181 -25.53 4.96 -2.29
N GLU A 182 -25.15 5.01 -3.56
CA GLU A 182 -24.96 3.79 -4.37
C GLU A 182 -23.80 2.94 -3.87
N LYS A 183 -22.67 3.57 -3.49
CA LYS A 183 -21.54 2.87 -2.89
C LYS A 183 -21.92 2.22 -1.56
N ASP A 184 -22.69 2.89 -0.72
CA ASP A 184 -23.17 2.34 0.54
C ASP A 184 -24.11 1.14 0.32
N ARG A 185 -24.97 1.18 -0.70
CA ARG A 185 -25.80 0.02 -1.11
C ARG A 185 -24.92 -1.14 -1.58
N LEU A 186 -23.94 -0.87 -2.44
CA LEU A 186 -23.01 -1.88 -2.93
C LEU A 186 -22.21 -2.52 -1.80
N ILE A 187 -21.78 -1.73 -0.81
CA ILE A 187 -21.09 -2.22 0.39
C ILE A 187 -22.00 -3.14 1.19
N ALA A 188 -23.26 -2.76 1.40
CA ALA A 188 -24.22 -3.59 2.12
C ALA A 188 -24.49 -4.93 1.40
N ASP A 189 -24.63 -4.90 0.07
CA ASP A 189 -24.85 -6.10 -0.73
C ASP A 189 -23.61 -7.03 -0.72
N LEU A 190 -22.40 -6.46 -0.81
CA LEU A 190 -21.15 -7.23 -0.70
C LEU A 190 -20.98 -7.84 0.70
N GLN A 191 -21.31 -7.11 1.76
CA GLN A 191 -21.28 -7.64 3.13
C GLN A 191 -22.25 -8.82 3.29
N LYS A 192 -23.45 -8.72 2.70
CA LYS A 192 -24.44 -9.80 2.71
C LYS A 192 -23.95 -11.02 1.91
N ALA A 193 -23.32 -10.80 0.76
CA ALA A 193 -22.73 -11.89 -0.04
C ALA A 193 -21.59 -12.60 0.72
N VAL A 194 -20.72 -11.86 1.39
CA VAL A 194 -19.65 -12.42 2.22
C VAL A 194 -20.20 -13.22 3.40
N ALA A 195 -21.28 -12.75 4.03
CA ALA A 195 -21.94 -13.50 5.10
C ALA A 195 -22.52 -14.84 4.59
N ALA A 196 -23.19 -14.83 3.44
CA ALA A 196 -23.72 -16.05 2.82
C ALA A 196 -22.61 -17.03 2.38
N GLU A 197 -21.49 -16.54 1.86
CA GLU A 197 -20.30 -17.36 1.55
C GLU A 197 -19.71 -18.01 2.80
N ARG A 198 -19.68 -17.30 3.94
CA ARG A 198 -19.21 -17.85 5.21
C ARG A 198 -20.11 -18.96 5.73
N GLU A 199 -21.43 -18.74 5.73
CA GLU A 199 -22.39 -19.78 6.12
C GLU A 199 -22.26 -21.02 5.24
N LYS A 200 -22.11 -20.83 3.92
CA LYS A 200 -21.88 -21.93 2.98
C LYS A 200 -20.60 -22.71 3.29
N ARG A 201 -19.48 -22.02 3.57
CA ARG A 201 -18.22 -22.67 3.97
C ARG A 201 -18.33 -23.41 5.30
N GLU A 202 -19.11 -22.91 6.25
CA GLU A 202 -19.35 -23.61 7.51
C GLU A 202 -20.19 -24.88 7.30
N LEU A 203 -21.20 -24.84 6.44
CA LEU A 203 -21.96 -26.03 6.03
C LEU A 203 -21.07 -27.05 5.32
N GLU A 204 -20.27 -26.64 4.34
CA GLU A 204 -19.33 -27.53 3.63
C GLU A 204 -18.28 -28.14 4.59
N LYS A 205 -17.81 -27.38 5.59
CA LYS A 205 -16.92 -27.90 6.63
C LYS A 205 -17.62 -28.91 7.55
N ALA A 206 -18.87 -28.66 7.94
CA ALA A 206 -19.65 -29.59 8.74
C ALA A 206 -19.91 -30.90 7.99
N GLU A 207 -20.26 -30.82 6.69
CA GLU A 207 -20.43 -31.98 5.82
C GLU A 207 -19.11 -32.75 5.64
N SER A 208 -18.00 -32.05 5.42
CA SER A 208 -16.66 -32.66 5.31
C SER A 208 -16.26 -33.39 6.60
N GLN A 209 -16.51 -32.79 7.78
CA GLN A 209 -16.28 -33.44 9.08
C GLN A 209 -17.17 -34.66 9.29
N GLN A 210 -18.44 -34.60 8.85
CA GLN A 210 -19.34 -35.73 8.91
C GLN A 210 -18.85 -36.89 8.04
N VAL A 211 -18.49 -36.62 6.78
CA VAL A 211 -17.92 -37.62 5.87
C VAL A 211 -16.62 -38.20 6.43
N GLN A 212 -15.76 -37.37 7.02
CA GLN A 212 -14.52 -37.83 7.66
C GLN A 212 -14.81 -38.75 8.86
N SER A 213 -15.81 -38.44 9.67
CA SER A 213 -16.21 -39.30 10.80
C SER A 213 -16.76 -40.65 10.34
N GLN A 214 -17.55 -40.66 9.26
CA GLN A 214 -18.06 -41.89 8.64
C GLN A 214 -16.91 -42.73 8.06
N LEU A 215 -15.98 -42.10 7.34
CA LEU A 215 -14.81 -42.80 6.79
C LEU A 215 -13.94 -43.41 7.91
N GLN A 216 -13.76 -42.72 9.04
CA GLN A 216 -13.06 -43.27 10.20
C GLN A 216 -13.80 -44.45 10.82
N GLU A 217 -15.14 -44.40 10.88
CA GLU A 217 -15.95 -45.50 11.38
C GLU A 217 -15.89 -46.73 10.45
N GLU A 218 -16.03 -46.54 9.14
CA GLU A 218 -15.85 -47.59 8.14
C GLU A 218 -14.43 -48.17 8.19
N THR A 219 -13.41 -47.33 8.36
CA THR A 219 -12.03 -47.80 8.52
C THR A 219 -11.88 -48.65 9.78
N ARG A 220 -12.49 -48.26 10.91
CA ARG A 220 -12.50 -49.08 12.14
C ARG A 220 -13.22 -50.41 11.94
N GLN A 221 -14.34 -50.41 11.21
CA GLN A 221 -15.07 -51.63 10.85
C GLN A 221 -14.23 -52.54 9.94
N GLN A 222 -13.52 -51.98 8.96
CA GLN A 222 -12.61 -52.75 8.11
C GLN A 222 -11.47 -53.38 8.92
N HIS A 223 -10.87 -52.64 9.85
CA HIS A 223 -9.82 -53.17 10.72
C HIS A 223 -10.34 -54.31 11.61
N SER A 224 -11.54 -54.16 12.19
CA SER A 224 -12.13 -55.24 13.01
C SER A 224 -12.44 -56.50 12.20
N LEU A 225 -12.87 -56.35 10.94
CA LEU A 225 -13.05 -57.47 10.02
C LEU A 225 -11.73 -58.14 9.62
N ILE A 226 -10.66 -57.36 9.42
CA ILE A 226 -9.31 -57.89 9.17
C ILE A 226 -8.83 -58.70 10.39
N ASP A 227 -8.99 -58.17 11.59
CA ASP A 227 -8.63 -58.87 12.84
C ASP A 227 -9.40 -60.19 12.98
N GLN A 228 -10.70 -60.21 12.64
CA GLN A 228 -11.50 -61.44 12.63
C GLN A 228 -11.01 -62.45 11.58
N LEU A 229 -10.66 -62.00 10.37
CA LEU A 229 -10.10 -62.86 9.33
C LEU A 229 -8.74 -63.44 9.74
N GLU A 230 -7.90 -62.64 10.40
CA GLU A 230 -6.62 -63.12 10.93
C GLU A 230 -6.83 -64.15 12.05
N GLN A 231 -7.77 -63.92 12.97
CA GLN A 231 -8.14 -64.90 13.99
C GLN A 231 -8.62 -66.22 13.35
N HIS A 232 -9.49 -66.17 12.33
CA HIS A 232 -9.93 -67.37 11.62
C HIS A 232 -8.79 -68.08 10.89
N ARG A 233 -7.86 -67.35 10.26
CA ARG A 233 -6.66 -67.92 9.64
C ARG A 233 -5.77 -68.61 10.68
N GLN A 234 -5.57 -68.02 11.84
CA GLN A 234 -4.82 -68.63 12.94
C GLN A 234 -5.51 -69.90 13.45
N LEU A 235 -6.84 -69.89 13.61
CA LEU A 235 -7.61 -71.07 13.99
C LEU A 235 -7.52 -72.19 12.95
N LEU A 236 -7.63 -71.87 11.66
CA LEU A 236 -7.47 -72.85 10.58
C LEU A 236 -6.05 -73.42 10.52
N THR A 237 -5.04 -72.58 10.77
CA THR A 237 -3.64 -73.03 10.83
C THR A 237 -3.42 -73.98 12.01
N ARG A 238 -3.95 -73.65 13.19
CA ARG A 238 -3.91 -74.56 14.35
C ARG A 238 -4.68 -75.85 14.07
N ALA A 239 -5.85 -75.77 13.46
CA ALA A 239 -6.62 -76.95 13.10
C ALA A 239 -5.86 -77.84 12.11
N SER A 240 -5.24 -77.27 11.07
CA SER A 240 -4.45 -78.04 10.10
C SER A 240 -3.19 -78.63 10.73
N GLU A 241 -2.54 -77.94 11.66
CA GLU A 241 -1.44 -78.49 12.47
C GLU A 241 -1.89 -79.66 13.33
N GLU A 242 -3.03 -79.56 14.02
CA GLU A 242 -3.57 -80.65 14.83
C GLU A 242 -4.05 -81.83 13.98
N TYR A 243 -4.68 -81.59 12.82
CA TYR A 243 -4.98 -82.64 11.85
C TYR A 243 -3.70 -83.28 11.32
N GLY A 244 -2.65 -82.49 11.05
CA GLY A 244 -1.34 -83.00 10.64
C GLY A 244 -0.70 -83.87 11.72
N ARG A 245 -0.75 -83.44 12.99
CA ARG A 245 -0.31 -84.24 14.16
C ARG A 245 -1.12 -85.52 14.32
N LEU A 246 -2.44 -85.45 14.12
CA LEU A 246 -3.32 -86.60 14.18
C LEU A 246 -2.98 -87.59 13.06
N VAL A 247 -2.80 -87.13 11.83
CA VAL A 247 -2.38 -87.97 10.69
C VAL A 247 -1.00 -88.59 10.93
N GLN A 248 -0.05 -87.86 11.53
CA GLN A 248 1.26 -88.41 11.88
C GLN A 248 1.19 -89.46 12.99
N LYS A 249 0.28 -89.31 13.96
CA LYS A 249 0.11 -90.24 15.10
C LYS A 249 -0.86 -91.39 14.81
N THR A 250 -1.68 -91.27 13.78
CA THR A 250 -2.64 -92.30 13.39
C THR A 250 -2.09 -93.12 12.25
N VAL A 251 -2.21 -94.42 12.38
CA VAL A 251 -1.89 -95.36 11.31
C VAL A 251 -3.18 -95.61 10.53
N LEU A 252 -3.09 -95.72 9.21
CA LEU A 252 -4.24 -96.09 8.38
C LEU A 252 -4.93 -97.33 8.94
N ALA A 253 -6.25 -97.33 9.03
CA ALA A 253 -7.01 -98.43 9.62
C ALA A 253 -6.69 -99.79 8.97
N SER A 254 -6.37 -99.81 7.68
CA SER A 254 -5.90 -100.99 6.95
C SER A 254 -4.55 -101.50 7.48
N VAL A 255 -3.57 -100.62 7.66
CA VAL A 255 -2.25 -100.96 8.20
C VAL A 255 -2.35 -101.39 9.66
N HIS A 256 -3.19 -100.74 10.46
CA HIS A 256 -3.46 -101.19 11.83
C HIS A 256 -4.12 -102.58 11.86
N SER A 257 -5.09 -102.82 10.98
CA SER A 257 -5.76 -104.13 10.88
C SER A 257 -4.80 -105.21 10.40
N GLN A 258 -3.92 -104.90 9.45
CA GLN A 258 -2.86 -105.78 8.98
C GLN A 258 -1.87 -106.10 10.11
N LEU A 259 -1.35 -105.09 10.81
CA LEU A 259 -0.46 -105.29 11.96
C LEU A 259 -1.13 -106.11 13.06
N LYS A 260 -2.42 -105.87 13.34
CA LYS A 260 -3.20 -106.67 14.29
C LYS A 260 -3.30 -108.13 13.84
N HIS A 261 -3.51 -108.37 12.55
CA HIS A 261 -3.56 -109.71 11.98
C HIS A 261 -2.18 -110.39 12.03
N GLU A 262 -1.12 -109.71 11.63
CA GLU A 262 0.27 -110.19 11.70
C GLU A 262 0.70 -110.49 13.14
N HIS A 263 0.30 -109.65 14.09
CA HIS A 263 0.52 -109.89 15.51
C HIS A 263 -0.22 -111.16 15.97
N GLY A 264 -1.49 -111.31 15.59
CA GLY A 264 -2.27 -112.52 15.87
C GLY A 264 -1.63 -113.78 15.27
N LEU A 265 -1.16 -113.72 14.03
CA LEU A 265 -0.43 -114.83 13.39
C LEU A 265 0.89 -115.14 14.11
N SER A 266 1.60 -114.11 14.57
CA SER A 266 2.84 -114.28 15.33
C SER A 266 2.58 -114.95 16.68
N LEU A 267 1.55 -114.54 17.42
CA LEU A 267 1.13 -115.20 18.65
C LEU A 267 0.75 -116.67 18.41
N MET A 268 -0.01 -116.96 17.36
CA MET A 268 -0.36 -118.34 16.99
C MET A 268 0.86 -119.19 16.64
N ARG A 269 1.88 -118.60 15.98
CA ARG A 269 3.17 -119.27 15.73
C ARG A 269 3.89 -119.54 17.03
N THR A 270 3.96 -118.57 17.95
CA THR A 270 4.57 -118.74 19.27
C THR A 270 3.89 -119.87 20.04
N TRP A 271 2.57 -119.90 20.12
CA TRP A 271 1.84 -121.00 20.78
C TRP A 271 2.07 -122.36 20.13
N ARG A 272 2.16 -122.44 18.80
CA ARG A 272 2.51 -123.69 18.11
C ARG A 272 3.92 -124.15 18.47
N LEU A 273 4.88 -123.23 18.55
CA LEU A 273 6.26 -123.53 18.94
C LEU A 273 6.34 -123.96 20.41
N GLU A 274 5.66 -123.25 21.31
CA GLU A 274 5.55 -123.63 22.73
C GLU A 274 4.93 -125.03 22.89
N ARG A 275 3.87 -125.34 22.13
CA ARG A 275 3.27 -126.68 22.15
C ARG A 275 4.20 -127.76 21.59
N LYS A 276 4.94 -127.46 20.51
CA LYS A 276 5.95 -128.38 19.97
C LYS A 276 7.09 -128.60 20.97
N LEU A 277 7.52 -127.54 21.64
CA LEU A 277 8.53 -127.61 22.69
C LEU A 277 8.04 -128.52 23.83
N ALA A 278 6.85 -128.27 24.37
CA ALA A 278 6.25 -129.10 25.41
C ALA A 278 6.11 -130.58 24.98
N ASN A 279 5.74 -130.83 23.71
CA ASN A 279 5.67 -132.19 23.19
C ASN A 279 7.06 -132.85 23.08
N SER A 280 8.07 -132.10 22.65
CA SER A 280 9.45 -132.60 22.60
C SER A 280 10.01 -132.85 23.99
N GLU A 281 9.68 -132.00 24.97
CA GLU A 281 10.02 -132.23 26.38
C GLU A 281 9.34 -133.49 26.91
N GLY A 282 8.05 -133.70 26.59
CA GLY A 282 7.35 -134.94 26.89
C GLY A 282 8.04 -136.18 26.29
N GLN A 283 8.37 -136.15 25.00
CA GLN A 283 9.10 -137.24 24.34
C GLN A 283 10.47 -137.51 24.97
N ILE A 284 11.21 -136.45 25.35
CA ILE A 284 12.48 -136.60 26.07
C ILE A 284 12.24 -137.28 27.42
N THR A 285 11.20 -136.90 28.17
CA THR A 285 10.89 -137.58 29.44
C THR A 285 10.50 -139.05 29.25
N GLU A 286 9.72 -139.37 28.21
CA GLU A 286 9.38 -140.76 27.84
C GLU A 286 10.62 -141.56 27.45
N LEU A 287 11.51 -141.00 26.61
CA LEU A 287 12.78 -141.63 26.25
C LEU A 287 13.68 -141.85 27.46
N VAL A 288 13.76 -140.89 28.38
CA VAL A 288 14.51 -141.05 29.64
C VAL A 288 13.92 -142.18 30.47
N ASN A 289 12.60 -142.29 30.56
CA ASN A 289 11.92 -143.37 31.26
C ASN A 289 12.12 -144.73 30.58
N LEU A 290 12.08 -144.80 29.24
CA LEU A 290 12.38 -146.00 28.47
C LEU A 290 13.84 -146.42 28.64
N ILE A 291 14.79 -145.48 28.64
CA ILE A 291 16.20 -145.77 28.91
C ILE A 291 16.39 -146.28 30.33
N ARG A 292 15.70 -145.70 31.33
CA ARG A 292 15.72 -146.21 32.71
C ARG A 292 15.14 -147.61 32.78
N HIS A 293 13.96 -147.83 32.23
CA HIS A 293 13.33 -149.14 32.18
C HIS A 293 14.22 -150.16 31.46
N ALA A 294 14.82 -149.80 30.32
CA ALA A 294 15.75 -150.64 29.59
C ALA A 294 17.01 -150.96 30.42
N LYS A 295 17.52 -150.01 31.20
CA LYS A 295 18.63 -150.23 32.14
C LYS A 295 18.23 -151.16 33.28
N ASP A 296 17.04 -150.97 33.84
CA ASP A 296 16.52 -151.82 34.92
C ASP A 296 16.26 -153.25 34.40
N THR A 297 15.67 -153.40 33.22
CA THR A 297 15.53 -154.71 32.56
C THR A 297 16.87 -155.30 32.21
N ASN A 298 17.84 -154.51 31.73
CA ASN A 298 19.19 -155.02 31.47
C ASN A 298 19.89 -155.43 32.77
N ALA A 299 19.63 -154.76 33.90
CA ALA A 299 20.16 -155.15 35.19
C ALA A 299 19.50 -156.45 35.68
N VAL A 300 18.19 -156.61 35.49
CA VAL A 300 17.46 -157.86 35.78
C VAL A 300 17.92 -158.98 34.85
N LEU A 301 18.04 -158.74 33.55
CA LEU A 301 18.53 -159.70 32.56
C LEU A 301 20.00 -160.04 32.81
N ALA A 302 20.83 -159.08 33.22
CA ALA A 302 22.21 -159.38 33.60
C ALA A 302 22.25 -160.32 34.80
N ARG A 303 21.43 -160.06 35.84
CA ARG A 303 21.25 -160.98 36.96
C ARG A 303 20.72 -162.33 36.50
N GLN A 304 19.68 -162.37 35.67
CA GLN A 304 19.14 -163.62 35.12
C GLN A 304 20.15 -164.34 34.24
N VAL A 305 21.03 -163.65 33.52
CA VAL A 305 22.10 -164.28 32.74
C VAL A 305 23.19 -164.80 33.66
N ASP A 306 23.46 -164.15 34.78
CA ASP A 306 24.37 -164.67 35.80
C ASP A 306 23.74 -165.89 36.50
N ASP A 307 22.47 -165.81 36.94
CA ASP A 307 21.68 -166.92 37.46
C ASP A 307 21.57 -168.06 36.43
N LEU A 308 21.31 -167.75 35.16
CA LEU A 308 21.26 -168.72 34.06
C LEU A 308 22.64 -169.20 33.65
N ARG A 309 23.73 -168.49 33.93
CA ARG A 309 25.09 -169.04 33.76
C ARG A 309 25.41 -170.01 34.88
N GLU A 310 24.89 -169.76 36.09
CA GLU A 310 24.92 -170.73 37.18
C GLU A 310 24.04 -171.94 36.84
N GLU A 311 22.81 -171.72 36.36
CA GLU A 311 21.87 -172.78 35.95
C GLU A 311 22.31 -173.47 34.65
N CYS A 312 22.87 -172.80 33.65
CA CYS A 312 23.49 -173.45 32.48
C CYS A 312 24.82 -174.09 32.85
N GLY A 313 25.51 -173.68 33.91
CA GLY A 313 26.57 -174.49 34.52
C GLY A 313 25.99 -175.80 35.07
N PHE A 314 24.81 -175.71 35.69
CA PHE A 314 24.05 -176.83 36.24
C PHE A 314 23.37 -177.72 35.16
N TYR A 315 22.90 -177.14 34.04
CA TYR A 315 22.18 -177.79 32.94
C TYR A 315 23.08 -178.08 31.73
N ALA A 316 24.24 -177.44 31.53
CA ALA A 316 25.28 -178.00 30.66
C ALA A 316 25.85 -179.31 31.24
N ALA A 317 25.66 -179.55 32.55
CA ALA A 317 25.84 -180.86 33.18
C ALA A 317 24.61 -181.80 33.04
N GLN A 318 23.46 -181.30 32.58
CA GLN A 318 22.23 -182.07 32.34
C GLN A 318 21.70 -181.77 30.92
N VAL A 319 21.94 -182.70 29.98
CA VAL A 319 21.02 -182.92 28.83
C VAL A 319 21.21 -181.86 27.73
N THR A 320 22.11 -182.02 26.75
CA THR A 320 22.06 -183.07 25.71
C THR A 320 20.64 -183.45 25.29
N LEU A 321 20.18 -182.92 24.15
CA LEU A 321 19.00 -183.33 23.35
C LEU A 321 17.65 -182.71 23.75
N SER A 322 17.17 -181.71 23.01
CA SER A 322 16.36 -181.93 21.81
C SER A 322 15.64 -180.64 21.36
N GLN A 323 15.57 -180.44 20.04
CA GLN A 323 14.86 -179.37 19.33
C GLN A 323 13.40 -179.78 19.02
N GLU A 324 12.47 -178.82 18.86
CA GLU A 324 11.83 -178.43 17.57
C GLU A 324 10.59 -177.48 17.71
N PRO A 325 10.28 -176.64 16.68
CA PRO A 325 9.17 -175.65 16.57
C PRO A 325 7.94 -176.26 15.81
N PRO A 326 6.77 -175.61 15.42
CA PRO A 326 6.64 -174.36 14.61
C PRO A 326 5.27 -173.57 14.59
N GLN A 327 5.26 -172.48 13.78
CA GLN A 327 4.23 -172.00 12.80
C GLN A 327 2.92 -171.24 13.14
N LEU A 328 2.57 -170.36 12.18
CA LEU A 328 1.63 -169.21 12.14
C LEU A 328 0.33 -169.42 11.32
N ALA A 329 -0.59 -168.45 11.48
CA ALA A 329 -1.59 -167.87 10.53
C ALA A 329 -3.02 -168.50 10.55
N PRO A 330 -4.12 -167.81 10.11
CA PRO A 330 -4.13 -166.66 9.19
C PRO A 330 -5.20 -165.54 9.35
N LEU A 331 -4.94 -164.45 8.60
CA LEU A 331 -5.77 -163.30 8.22
C LEU A 331 -6.87 -163.68 7.20
N TYR A 332 -8.11 -163.19 7.38
CA TYR A 332 -9.10 -163.04 6.28
C TYR A 332 -10.18 -161.96 6.52
N SER A 333 -10.07 -161.11 7.55
CA SER A 333 -11.13 -160.16 7.95
C SER A 333 -11.02 -158.75 7.34
N ASP A 334 -9.87 -158.37 6.77
CA ASP A 334 -9.55 -156.96 6.50
C ASP A 334 -10.00 -156.44 5.12
N LEU A 335 -10.55 -157.31 4.26
CA LEU A 335 -10.89 -156.92 2.89
C LEU A 335 -12.29 -156.28 2.76
N CYS A 336 -13.19 -156.50 3.73
CA CYS A 336 -14.56 -155.96 3.67
C CYS A 336 -14.70 -154.52 4.19
N ALA A 337 -13.78 -154.06 5.05
CA ALA A 337 -13.80 -152.69 5.59
C ALA A 337 -13.46 -151.64 4.51
N ALA A 338 -12.55 -151.96 3.59
CA ALA A 338 -12.04 -151.00 2.59
C ALA A 338 -13.08 -150.53 1.55
N VAL A 339 -14.16 -151.30 1.33
CA VAL A 339 -15.19 -150.98 0.32
C VAL A 339 -16.25 -150.02 0.87
N HIS A 340 -16.45 -149.97 2.19
CA HIS A 340 -17.43 -149.08 2.81
C HIS A 340 -16.91 -147.62 2.87
N ASP A 341 -15.64 -147.44 3.22
CA ASP A 341 -14.97 -146.13 3.28
C ASP A 341 -14.95 -145.39 1.93
N SER A 342 -14.92 -146.13 0.81
CA SER A 342 -14.89 -145.53 -0.53
C SER A 342 -16.22 -144.90 -0.96
N ASN A 343 -17.36 -145.31 -0.38
CA ASN A 343 -18.66 -144.72 -0.72
C ASN A 343 -19.00 -143.52 0.17
N GLU A 344 -18.51 -143.51 1.40
CA GLU A 344 -18.66 -142.39 2.33
C GLU A 344 -17.86 -141.16 1.87
N THR A 345 -16.65 -141.37 1.35
CA THR A 345 -15.83 -140.30 0.74
C THR A 345 -16.51 -139.62 -0.45
N ARG A 346 -17.24 -140.35 -1.31
CA ARG A 346 -17.98 -139.74 -2.44
C ARG A 346 -19.16 -138.88 -1.99
N ARG A 347 -19.85 -139.24 -0.91
CA ARG A 347 -20.92 -138.41 -0.34
C ARG A 347 -20.38 -137.10 0.22
N VAL A 348 -19.29 -137.19 0.99
CA VAL A 348 -18.62 -136.01 1.54
C VAL A 348 -18.15 -135.06 0.43
N LEU A 349 -17.59 -135.59 -0.66
CA LEU A 349 -17.17 -134.76 -1.81
C LEU A 349 -18.34 -133.98 -2.45
N HIS A 350 -19.50 -134.62 -2.65
CA HIS A 350 -20.67 -133.94 -3.20
C HIS A 350 -21.24 -132.86 -2.27
N GLU A 351 -21.23 -133.09 -0.96
CA GLU A 351 -21.62 -132.06 0.02
C GLU A 351 -20.62 -130.88 0.01
N THR A 352 -19.32 -131.17 -0.08
CA THR A 352 -18.31 -130.11 -0.17
C THR A 352 -18.46 -129.28 -1.44
N ASP A 353 -18.72 -129.90 -2.60
CA ASP A 353 -18.92 -129.18 -3.86
C ASP A 353 -20.15 -128.28 -3.80
N ARG A 354 -21.24 -128.75 -3.18
CA ARG A 354 -22.45 -127.94 -2.97
C ARG A 354 -22.18 -126.74 -2.07
N SER A 355 -21.50 -126.94 -0.94
CA SER A 355 -21.13 -125.83 -0.05
C SER A 355 -20.19 -124.84 -0.72
N LEU A 356 -19.30 -125.30 -1.60
CA LEU A 356 -18.38 -124.46 -2.35
C LEU A 356 -19.11 -123.59 -3.38
N LEU A 357 -20.12 -124.15 -4.05
CA LEU A 357 -21.00 -123.40 -4.96
C LEU A 357 -21.85 -122.35 -4.21
N GLU A 358 -22.42 -122.70 -3.05
CA GLU A 358 -23.18 -121.77 -2.22
C GLU A 358 -22.28 -120.62 -1.73
N LEU A 359 -21.05 -120.92 -1.29
CA LEU A 359 -20.05 -119.93 -0.93
C LEU A 359 -19.69 -119.03 -2.12
N TYR A 360 -19.47 -119.61 -3.30
CA TYR A 360 -19.16 -118.86 -4.51
C TYR A 360 -20.29 -117.88 -4.87
N HIS A 361 -21.55 -118.32 -4.82
CA HIS A 361 -22.70 -117.44 -5.06
C HIS A 361 -22.81 -116.30 -4.05
N LEU A 362 -22.59 -116.56 -2.77
CA LEU A 362 -22.55 -115.53 -1.72
C LEU A 362 -21.43 -114.52 -1.99
N THR A 363 -20.21 -115.00 -2.27
CA THR A 363 -19.08 -114.10 -2.56
C THR A 363 -19.28 -113.26 -3.81
N CYS A 364 -19.88 -113.82 -4.87
CA CYS A 364 -20.22 -113.05 -6.07
C CYS A 364 -21.28 -111.98 -5.79
N ARG A 365 -22.26 -112.29 -4.94
CA ARG A 365 -23.28 -111.32 -4.51
C ARG A 365 -22.66 -110.20 -3.69
N ASP A 366 -21.86 -110.53 -2.68
CA ASP A 366 -21.18 -109.54 -1.83
C ASP A 366 -20.25 -108.64 -2.66
N LEU A 367 -19.55 -109.20 -3.65
CA LEU A 367 -18.70 -108.45 -4.57
C LEU A 367 -19.53 -107.52 -5.47
N ALA A 368 -20.68 -107.98 -5.97
CA ALA A 368 -21.59 -107.16 -6.77
C ALA A 368 -22.19 -106.00 -5.95
N ASP A 369 -22.60 -106.26 -4.71
CA ASP A 369 -23.12 -105.25 -3.78
C ASP A 369 -22.03 -104.22 -3.41
N ALA A 370 -20.80 -104.68 -3.16
CA ALA A 370 -19.65 -103.79 -2.91
C ALA A 370 -19.31 -102.92 -4.15
N HIS A 371 -19.36 -103.49 -5.36
CA HIS A 371 -19.17 -102.74 -6.59
C HIS A 371 -20.27 -101.70 -6.82
N LEU A 372 -21.53 -102.06 -6.56
CA LEU A 372 -22.65 -101.12 -6.66
C LEU A 372 -22.50 -99.98 -5.64
N GLY A 373 -22.12 -100.28 -4.40
CA GLY A 373 -21.81 -99.28 -3.38
C GLY A 373 -20.71 -98.32 -3.82
N ALA A 374 -19.59 -98.85 -4.33
CA ALA A 374 -18.49 -98.02 -4.84
C ALA A 374 -18.89 -97.16 -6.05
N CYS A 375 -19.76 -97.65 -6.93
CA CYS A 375 -20.30 -96.86 -8.04
C CYS A 375 -21.17 -95.70 -7.55
N LEU A 376 -22.05 -95.94 -6.57
CA LEU A 376 -22.90 -94.90 -5.97
C LEU A 376 -22.06 -93.85 -5.24
N GLU A 377 -21.05 -94.26 -4.45
CA GLU A 377 -20.12 -93.34 -3.80
C GLU A 377 -19.36 -92.49 -4.81
N ARG A 378 -18.92 -93.08 -5.93
CA ARG A 378 -18.24 -92.35 -7.01
C ARG A 378 -19.14 -91.33 -7.70
N GLU A 379 -20.41 -91.67 -7.92
CA GLU A 379 -21.39 -90.72 -8.46
C GLU A 379 -21.68 -89.58 -7.48
N GLN A 380 -21.82 -89.88 -6.18
CA GLN A 380 -21.97 -88.86 -5.14
C GLN A 380 -20.76 -87.93 -5.06
N GLN A 381 -19.54 -88.48 -5.12
CA GLN A 381 -18.32 -87.68 -5.17
C GLN A 381 -18.25 -86.81 -6.44
N ARG A 382 -18.69 -87.34 -7.60
CA ARG A 382 -18.76 -86.57 -8.85
C ARG A 382 -19.73 -85.39 -8.72
N LEU A 383 -20.90 -85.62 -8.15
CA LEU A 383 -21.90 -84.56 -7.91
C LEU A 383 -21.38 -83.51 -6.91
N ALA A 384 -20.74 -83.95 -5.82
CA ALA A 384 -20.12 -83.05 -4.84
C ALA A 384 -18.99 -82.21 -5.47
N LEU A 385 -18.19 -82.80 -6.36
CA LEU A 385 -17.14 -82.10 -7.09
C LEU A 385 -17.74 -81.08 -8.08
N GLN A 386 -18.84 -81.43 -8.75
CA GLN A 386 -19.55 -80.51 -9.64
C GLN A 386 -20.17 -79.33 -8.88
N ASP A 387 -20.74 -79.56 -7.68
CA ASP A 387 -21.25 -78.49 -6.81
C ASP A 387 -20.11 -77.62 -6.25
N ALA A 388 -18.97 -78.22 -5.89
CA ALA A 388 -17.79 -77.46 -5.50
C ALA A 388 -17.23 -76.59 -6.64
N GLN A 389 -17.27 -77.10 -7.88
CA GLN A 389 -16.88 -76.35 -9.08
C GLN A 389 -17.83 -75.18 -9.35
N SER A 390 -19.15 -75.39 -9.30
CA SER A 390 -20.11 -74.31 -9.53
C SER A 390 -20.01 -73.20 -8.46
N ARG A 391 -19.76 -73.57 -7.20
CA ARG A 391 -19.51 -72.60 -6.11
C ARG A 391 -18.21 -71.84 -6.33
N ARG A 392 -17.15 -72.51 -6.78
CA ARG A 392 -15.89 -71.86 -7.13
C ARG A 392 -16.09 -70.84 -8.25
N ASP A 393 -16.77 -71.23 -9.34
CA ASP A 393 -17.02 -70.35 -10.48
C ASP A 393 -17.88 -69.14 -10.04
N ALA A 394 -18.88 -69.35 -9.20
CA ALA A 394 -19.69 -68.28 -8.61
C ALA A 394 -18.80 -67.29 -7.82
N LEU A 395 -17.94 -67.79 -6.92
CA LEU A 395 -17.01 -66.95 -6.16
C LEU A 395 -15.98 -66.24 -7.03
N GLU A 396 -15.50 -66.86 -8.11
CA GLU A 396 -14.61 -66.22 -9.08
C GLU A 396 -15.32 -65.05 -9.78
N THR A 397 -16.58 -65.22 -10.19
CA THR A 397 -17.36 -64.12 -10.79
C THR A 397 -17.65 -62.99 -9.80
N GLU A 398 -17.91 -63.31 -8.52
CA GLU A 398 -18.12 -62.33 -7.47
C GLU A 398 -16.83 -61.56 -7.17
N SER A 399 -15.69 -62.25 -7.08
CA SER A 399 -14.38 -61.63 -6.91
C SER A 399 -14.03 -60.70 -8.08
N ALA A 400 -14.36 -61.10 -9.31
CA ALA A 400 -14.17 -60.25 -10.49
C ALA A 400 -15.01 -58.97 -10.43
N LYS A 401 -16.27 -59.05 -9.99
CA LYS A 401 -17.15 -57.88 -9.79
C LYS A 401 -16.60 -56.95 -8.71
N LEU A 402 -16.19 -57.48 -7.56
CA LEU A 402 -15.61 -56.67 -6.48
C LEU A 402 -14.31 -55.98 -6.89
N ARG A 403 -13.49 -56.62 -7.74
CA ARG A 403 -12.29 -55.96 -8.32
C ARG A 403 -12.68 -54.81 -9.24
N GLN A 404 -13.68 -55.01 -10.09
CA GLN A 404 -14.19 -53.96 -10.97
C GLN A 404 -14.76 -52.77 -10.17
N ASP A 405 -15.54 -53.03 -9.12
CA ASP A 405 -16.09 -51.99 -8.24
C ASP A 405 -14.98 -51.23 -7.50
N ARG A 406 -13.98 -51.94 -6.97
CA ARG A 406 -12.81 -51.33 -6.35
C ARG A 406 -12.09 -50.40 -7.34
N ASP A 407 -11.84 -50.87 -8.56
CA ASP A 407 -11.13 -50.07 -9.56
C ASP A 407 -11.96 -48.84 -9.98
N ALA A 408 -13.29 -48.95 -10.03
CA ALA A 408 -14.18 -47.80 -10.26
C ALA A 408 -14.16 -46.79 -9.09
N VAL A 409 -14.07 -47.24 -7.84
CA VAL A 409 -13.92 -46.36 -6.67
C VAL A 409 -12.57 -45.66 -6.68
N ILE A 410 -11.48 -46.37 -7.03
CA ILE A 410 -10.15 -45.77 -7.19
C ILE A 410 -10.17 -44.67 -8.25
N GLN A 411 -10.79 -44.91 -9.41
CA GLN A 411 -10.94 -43.89 -10.45
C GLN A 411 -11.70 -42.65 -9.96
N ARG A 412 -12.81 -42.82 -9.22
CA ARG A 412 -13.56 -41.70 -8.63
C ARG A 412 -12.74 -40.93 -7.61
N LEU A 413 -11.91 -41.63 -6.81
CA LEU A 413 -11.01 -41.00 -5.85
C LEU A 413 -9.94 -40.17 -6.56
N ASP A 414 -9.34 -40.70 -7.63
CA ASP A 414 -8.34 -39.97 -8.43
C ASP A 414 -8.94 -38.72 -9.09
N GLU A 415 -10.17 -38.81 -9.59
CA GLU A 415 -10.91 -37.65 -10.13
C GLU A 415 -11.20 -36.60 -9.05
N ALA A 416 -11.64 -37.03 -7.87
CA ALA A 416 -11.88 -36.15 -6.72
C ALA A 416 -10.60 -35.44 -6.29
N VAL A 417 -9.49 -36.17 -6.13
CA VAL A 417 -8.17 -35.61 -5.80
C VAL A 417 -7.71 -34.61 -6.87
N ALA A 418 -7.89 -34.94 -8.15
CA ALA A 418 -7.53 -34.03 -9.24
C ALA A 418 -8.38 -32.75 -9.23
N SER A 419 -9.67 -32.85 -8.90
CA SER A 419 -10.56 -31.68 -8.76
C SER A 419 -10.20 -30.80 -7.56
N LEU A 420 -9.86 -31.41 -6.41
CA LEU A 420 -9.42 -30.70 -5.21
C LEU A 420 -8.12 -29.95 -5.48
N ALA A 421 -7.16 -30.60 -6.14
CA ALA A 421 -5.90 -29.97 -6.53
C ALA A 421 -6.08 -28.78 -7.50
N ARG A 422 -7.13 -28.79 -8.34
CA ARG A 422 -7.48 -27.62 -9.18
C ARG A 422 -8.08 -26.49 -8.33
N ALA A 423 -9.01 -26.81 -7.44
CA ALA A 423 -9.61 -25.82 -6.54
C ALA A 423 -8.58 -25.16 -5.61
N GLU A 424 -7.59 -25.92 -5.12
CA GLU A 424 -6.48 -25.37 -4.32
C GLU A 424 -5.61 -24.39 -5.11
N ARG A 425 -5.33 -24.67 -6.39
CA ARG A 425 -4.59 -23.73 -7.26
C ARG A 425 -5.38 -22.45 -7.50
N ASP A 426 -6.68 -22.57 -7.76
CA ASP A 426 -7.53 -21.41 -7.98
C ASP A 426 -7.60 -20.55 -6.70
N ASN A 427 -7.75 -21.17 -5.52
CA ASN A 427 -7.72 -20.47 -4.24
C ASN A 427 -6.40 -19.74 -4.01
N LEU A 428 -5.27 -20.37 -4.33
CA LEU A 428 -3.95 -19.75 -4.18
C LEU A 428 -3.76 -18.57 -5.13
N GLU A 429 -4.30 -18.65 -6.36
CA GLU A 429 -4.33 -17.51 -7.29
C GLU A 429 -5.23 -16.36 -6.77
N TYR A 430 -6.38 -16.68 -6.16
CA TYR A 430 -7.25 -15.68 -5.53
C TYR A 430 -6.57 -14.99 -4.34
N GLU A 431 -5.88 -15.74 -3.48
CA GLU A 431 -5.11 -15.17 -2.37
C GLU A 431 -4.00 -14.23 -2.85
N GLN A 432 -3.27 -14.62 -3.90
CA GLN A 432 -2.26 -13.76 -4.52
C GLN A 432 -2.87 -12.46 -5.08
N LYS A 433 -4.04 -12.52 -5.72
CA LYS A 433 -4.75 -11.32 -6.22
C LYS A 433 -5.21 -10.41 -5.08
N ILE A 434 -5.72 -10.98 -3.98
CA ILE A 434 -6.10 -10.21 -2.79
C ILE A 434 -4.89 -9.53 -2.17
N GLN A 435 -3.75 -10.22 -2.09
CA GLN A 435 -2.52 -9.67 -1.52
C GLN A 435 -1.92 -8.57 -2.42
N ALA A 436 -1.96 -8.74 -3.75
CA ALA A 436 -1.58 -7.68 -4.69
C ALA A 436 -2.47 -6.45 -4.54
N ALA A 437 -3.80 -6.62 -4.47
CA ALA A 437 -4.73 -5.52 -4.25
C ALA A 437 -4.54 -4.82 -2.89
N ALA A 438 -4.18 -5.57 -1.84
CA ALA A 438 -3.84 -4.99 -0.53
C ALA A 438 -2.56 -4.16 -0.59
N ASN A 439 -1.54 -4.63 -1.30
CA ASN A 439 -0.31 -3.87 -1.52
C ASN A 439 -0.55 -2.59 -2.31
N ASP A 440 -1.37 -2.65 -3.37
CA ASP A 440 -1.77 -1.46 -4.15
C ASP A 440 -2.55 -0.45 -3.30
N ARG A 441 -3.39 -0.92 -2.38
CA ARG A 441 -4.11 -0.05 -1.45
C ARG A 441 -3.15 0.64 -0.48
N ASN A 442 -2.13 -0.07 0.01
CA ASN A 442 -1.12 0.50 0.90
C ASN A 442 -0.23 1.52 0.17
N THR A 443 0.18 1.26 -1.08
CA THR A 443 0.95 2.22 -1.88
C THR A 443 0.14 3.47 -2.21
N LEU A 444 -1.16 3.32 -2.53
CA LEU A 444 -2.07 4.46 -2.71
C LEU A 444 -2.26 5.28 -1.43
N GLN A 445 -2.36 4.63 -0.26
CA GLN A 445 -2.42 5.34 1.02
C GLN A 445 -1.13 6.13 1.29
N GLN A 446 0.04 5.53 1.08
CA GLN A 446 1.33 6.21 1.21
C GLN A 446 1.46 7.40 0.25
N LEU A 447 1.06 7.24 -1.01
CA LEU A 447 1.04 8.33 -1.99
C LEU A 447 0.10 9.46 -1.54
N THR A 448 -1.09 9.11 -1.05
CA THR A 448 -2.07 10.09 -0.57
C THR A 448 -1.54 10.88 0.64
N GLU A 449 -0.88 10.21 1.59
CA GLU A 449 -0.22 10.87 2.73
C GLU A 449 0.93 11.78 2.28
N THR A 450 1.72 11.34 1.30
CA THR A 450 2.83 12.12 0.76
C THR A 450 2.33 13.38 0.07
N VAL A 451 1.28 13.27 -0.75
CA VAL A 451 0.61 14.43 -1.38
C VAL A 451 0.04 15.37 -0.34
N LYS A 452 -0.57 14.85 0.74
CA LYS A 452 -1.09 15.68 1.83
C LYS A 452 0.02 16.43 2.56
N ARG A 453 1.16 15.80 2.86
CA ARG A 453 2.33 16.48 3.45
C ARG A 453 2.86 17.57 2.52
N ASN A 454 3.05 17.26 1.24
CA ASN A 454 3.53 18.24 0.26
C ASN A 454 2.61 19.46 0.16
N ARG A 455 1.29 19.24 0.20
CA ARG A 455 0.31 20.33 0.19
C ARG A 455 0.42 21.19 1.44
N MET A 456 0.55 20.59 2.62
CA MET A 456 0.75 21.34 3.87
C MET A 456 2.06 22.13 3.88
N THR A 457 3.15 21.58 3.30
CA THR A 457 4.41 22.32 3.17
C THR A 457 4.32 23.45 2.15
N GLU A 458 3.61 23.25 1.04
CA GLU A 458 3.41 24.29 0.03
C GLU A 458 2.55 25.43 0.58
N ASP A 459 1.47 25.11 1.30
CA ASP A 459 0.63 26.11 1.98
C ASP A 459 1.43 26.87 3.05
N GLY A 460 2.32 26.20 3.79
CA GLY A 460 3.24 26.83 4.73
C GLY A 460 4.20 27.81 4.06
N LEU A 461 4.86 27.40 2.96
CA LEU A 461 5.74 28.27 2.18
C LEU A 461 4.99 29.47 1.58
N ARG A 462 3.75 29.27 1.11
CA ARG A 462 2.91 30.38 0.61
C ARG A 462 2.60 31.40 1.71
N ALA A 463 2.33 30.93 2.93
CA ALA A 463 2.12 31.82 4.08
C ALA A 463 3.41 32.58 4.46
N GLU A 464 4.56 31.93 4.43
CA GLU A 464 5.86 32.57 4.67
C GLU A 464 6.18 33.65 3.64
N ILE A 465 5.94 33.39 2.34
CA ILE A 465 6.13 34.39 1.27
C ILE A 465 5.21 35.60 1.49
N GLN A 466 3.94 35.37 1.81
CA GLN A 466 2.99 36.45 2.08
C GLN A 466 3.40 37.29 3.30
N LEU A 467 3.94 36.66 4.34
CA LEU A 467 4.47 37.36 5.51
C LEU A 467 5.70 38.20 5.14
N ALA A 468 6.65 37.63 4.40
CA ALA A 468 7.84 38.36 3.94
C ALA A 468 7.47 39.58 3.06
N ASP A 469 6.51 39.44 2.17
CA ASP A 469 6.01 40.55 1.36
C ASP A 469 5.35 41.63 2.24
N SER A 470 4.57 41.21 3.24
CA SER A 470 3.93 42.15 4.18
C SER A 470 4.95 42.93 5.03
N GLU A 471 6.04 42.28 5.46
CA GLU A 471 7.14 42.94 6.18
C GLU A 471 7.87 43.93 5.28
N GLN A 472 8.08 43.61 4.00
CA GLN A 472 8.66 44.54 3.03
C GLN A 472 7.78 45.76 2.82
N PHE A 473 6.46 45.58 2.65
CA PHE A 473 5.52 46.69 2.52
C PHE A 473 5.48 47.55 3.78
N GLN A 474 5.52 46.92 4.96
CA GLN A 474 5.56 47.64 6.24
C GLN A 474 6.85 48.46 6.38
N SER A 475 8.00 47.89 6.03
CA SER A 475 9.29 48.59 6.04
C SER A 475 9.30 49.77 5.05
N ALA A 476 8.79 49.57 3.83
CA ALA A 476 8.67 50.62 2.82
C ALA A 476 7.72 51.74 3.29
N TYR A 477 6.61 51.39 3.93
CA TYR A 477 5.67 52.36 4.50
C TYR A 477 6.32 53.20 5.60
N TYR A 478 7.05 52.59 6.53
CA TYR A 478 7.75 53.33 7.58
C TYR A 478 8.86 54.21 7.00
N SER A 479 9.64 53.72 6.03
CA SER A 479 10.65 54.53 5.35
C SER A 479 10.03 55.74 4.65
N LEU A 480 8.89 55.58 3.99
CA LEU A 480 8.17 56.68 3.35
C LEU A 480 7.61 57.66 4.38
N SER A 481 7.05 57.16 5.47
CA SER A 481 6.57 57.97 6.59
C SER A 481 7.69 58.82 7.19
N ASP A 482 8.88 58.24 7.39
CA ASP A 482 10.05 58.95 7.91
C ASP A 482 10.54 60.01 6.93
N GLU A 483 10.54 59.72 5.62
CA GLU A 483 10.89 60.70 4.58
C GLU A 483 9.88 61.86 4.55
N VAL A 484 8.58 61.57 4.62
CA VAL A 484 7.52 62.59 4.71
C VAL A 484 7.70 63.44 5.97
N ASN A 485 7.97 62.84 7.12
CA ASN A 485 8.23 63.56 8.36
C ASN A 485 9.48 64.45 8.26
N ALA A 486 10.56 63.95 7.62
CA ALA A 486 11.76 64.74 7.38
C ALA A 486 11.49 65.92 6.43
N LEU A 487 10.62 65.75 5.43
CA LEU A 487 10.20 66.84 4.53
C LEU A 487 9.34 67.88 5.25
N ILE A 488 8.41 67.44 6.12
CA ILE A 488 7.62 68.35 6.97
C ILE A 488 8.54 69.18 7.85
N ALA A 489 9.49 68.55 8.56
CA ALA A 489 10.44 69.25 9.41
C ALA A 489 11.33 70.24 8.62
N ARG A 490 11.77 69.88 7.40
CA ARG A 490 12.51 70.81 6.52
C ARG A 490 11.66 71.99 6.09
N ASN A 491 10.38 71.76 5.77
CA ASN A 491 9.47 72.82 5.37
C ASN A 491 9.18 73.78 6.54
N GLU A 492 8.96 73.25 7.74
CA GLU A 492 8.82 74.06 8.96
C GLU A 492 10.06 74.94 9.21
N LEU A 493 11.27 74.38 9.09
CA LEU A 493 12.51 75.16 9.20
C LEU A 493 12.62 76.24 8.13
N ALA A 494 12.26 75.92 6.88
CA ALA A 494 12.26 76.88 5.77
C ALA A 494 11.24 78.01 6.00
N GLU A 495 10.06 77.71 6.54
CA GLU A 495 9.05 78.71 6.90
C GLU A 495 9.52 79.62 8.03
N VAL A 496 10.13 79.07 9.08
CA VAL A 496 10.70 79.85 10.19
C VAL A 496 11.80 80.80 9.67
N GLU A 497 12.68 80.30 8.79
CA GLU A 497 13.75 81.11 8.23
C GLU A 497 13.21 82.18 7.25
N ALA A 498 12.21 81.85 6.44
CA ALA A 498 11.53 82.82 5.59
C ALA A 498 10.87 83.94 6.42
N GLN A 499 10.23 83.60 7.54
CA GLN A 499 9.67 84.60 8.48
C GLN A 499 10.76 85.46 9.11
N HIS A 500 11.89 84.85 9.50
CA HIS A 500 13.04 85.57 10.05
C HIS A 500 13.64 86.56 9.04
N LEU A 501 13.88 86.11 7.80
CA LEU A 501 14.37 86.96 6.70
C LEU A 501 13.37 88.07 6.37
N SER A 502 12.07 87.78 6.39
CA SER A 502 11.01 88.78 6.18
C SER A 502 11.05 89.89 7.24
N LYS A 503 11.18 89.52 8.53
CA LYS A 503 11.36 90.50 9.63
C LYS A 503 12.62 91.34 9.44
N PHE A 504 13.74 90.71 9.13
CA PHE A 504 15.01 91.40 8.92
C PHE A 504 14.95 92.37 7.73
N ASN A 505 14.32 91.96 6.63
CA ASN A 505 14.09 92.81 5.46
C ASN A 505 13.19 94.00 5.80
N ALA A 506 12.14 93.79 6.59
CA ALA A 506 11.26 94.87 7.07
C ALA A 506 12.03 95.87 7.94
N GLU A 507 12.91 95.41 8.83
CA GLU A 507 13.78 96.26 9.65
C GLU A 507 14.72 97.11 8.77
N ILE A 508 15.45 96.50 7.83
CA ILE A 508 16.36 97.23 6.92
C ILE A 508 15.61 98.29 6.10
N LEU A 509 14.44 97.94 5.56
CA LEU A 509 13.63 98.86 4.76
C LEU A 509 13.06 100.00 5.61
N GLY A 510 12.72 99.73 6.88
CA GLY A 510 12.17 100.72 7.82
C GLY A 510 13.15 101.82 8.24
N HIS A 511 14.46 101.61 8.13
CA HIS A 511 15.44 102.66 8.46
C HIS A 511 15.52 103.73 7.37
N HIS A 512 15.26 104.99 7.70
CA HIS A 512 15.37 106.14 6.78
C HIS A 512 16.80 106.71 6.67
N ASN A 513 17.69 106.34 7.60
CA ASN A 513 19.08 106.82 7.65
C ASN A 513 20.02 105.89 6.83
N PRO A 514 20.69 106.41 5.79
CA PRO A 514 21.56 105.60 4.93
C PRO A 514 22.77 105.00 5.66
N ALA A 515 23.31 105.67 6.69
CA ALA A 515 24.44 105.16 7.45
C ALA A 515 24.07 103.90 8.26
N GLN A 516 22.85 103.85 8.79
CA GLN A 516 22.33 102.67 9.51
C GLN A 516 22.15 101.48 8.55
N ARG A 517 21.62 101.72 7.34
CA ARG A 517 21.49 100.67 6.31
C ARG A 517 22.84 100.06 5.90
N ILE A 518 23.87 100.89 5.72
CA ILE A 518 25.23 100.41 5.41
C ILE A 518 25.76 99.52 6.54
N MET A 519 25.61 99.96 7.80
CA MET A 519 26.04 99.18 8.97
C MET A 519 25.32 97.81 9.05
N TYR A 520 24.01 97.75 8.79
CA TYR A 520 23.27 96.48 8.75
C TYR A 520 23.73 95.58 7.61
N VAL A 521 23.98 96.11 6.42
CA VAL A 521 24.51 95.34 5.28
C VAL A 521 25.90 94.78 5.60
N ASP A 522 26.77 95.55 6.25
CA ASP A 522 28.11 95.07 6.66
C ASP A 522 28.05 94.07 7.81
N ARG A 523 27.04 94.16 8.69
CA ARG A 523 26.75 93.13 9.68
C ARG A 523 26.30 91.82 9.01
N ILE A 524 25.38 91.89 8.05
CA ILE A 524 24.92 90.72 7.27
C ILE A 524 26.08 90.08 6.52
N ARG A 525 26.97 90.87 5.91
CA ARG A 525 28.16 90.34 5.23
C ARG A 525 29.08 89.57 6.17
N ARG A 526 29.28 90.07 7.40
CA ARG A 526 30.06 89.38 8.43
C ARG A 526 29.39 88.11 8.91
N GLU A 527 28.10 88.16 9.26
CA GLU A 527 27.32 87.00 9.68
C GLU A 527 27.24 85.92 8.56
N LEU A 528 27.17 86.33 7.29
CA LEU A 528 27.21 85.43 6.14
C LEU A 528 28.60 84.80 5.93
N ALA A 529 29.68 85.55 6.15
CA ALA A 529 31.03 85.02 6.11
C ALA A 529 31.28 84.00 7.24
N GLU A 530 30.85 84.32 8.47
CA GLU A 530 30.92 83.41 9.62
C GLU A 530 30.07 82.15 9.39
N SER A 531 28.87 82.29 8.83
CA SER A 531 28.00 81.15 8.51
C SER A 531 28.60 80.25 7.43
N LYS A 532 29.22 80.82 6.39
CA LYS A 532 29.95 80.05 5.38
C LYS A 532 31.11 79.27 6.00
N GLN A 533 31.88 79.90 6.88
CA GLN A 533 32.98 79.24 7.59
C GLN A 533 32.46 78.08 8.45
N LYS A 534 31.40 78.32 9.26
CA LYS A 534 30.78 77.27 10.07
C LYS A 534 30.30 76.11 9.22
N TYR A 535 29.60 76.38 8.11
CA TYR A 535 29.14 75.35 7.17
C TYR A 535 30.31 74.51 6.64
N THR A 536 31.39 75.15 6.20
CA THR A 536 32.57 74.40 5.71
C THR A 536 33.20 73.52 6.78
N VAL A 537 33.29 73.98 8.03
CA VAL A 537 33.81 73.17 9.14
C VAL A 537 32.89 71.99 9.41
N THR A 538 31.58 72.22 9.53
CA THR A 538 30.61 71.13 9.77
C THR A 538 30.54 70.13 8.62
N ALA A 539 30.76 70.57 7.37
CA ALA A 539 30.79 69.67 6.21
C ALA A 539 32.00 68.73 6.27
N VAL A 540 33.18 69.25 6.64
CA VAL A 540 34.38 68.43 6.85
C VAL A 540 34.18 67.46 8.01
N GLU A 541 33.59 67.90 9.12
CA GLU A 541 33.27 67.02 10.26
C GLU A 541 32.30 65.90 9.87
N LEU A 542 31.29 66.19 9.04
CA LEU A 542 30.37 65.20 8.49
C LEU A 542 31.13 64.17 7.62
N GLU A 543 31.97 64.62 6.69
CA GLU A 543 32.78 63.74 5.83
C GLU A 543 33.73 62.84 6.62
N THR A 544 34.38 63.38 7.66
CA THR A 544 35.25 62.56 8.52
C THR A 544 34.44 61.53 9.32
N SER A 545 33.23 61.88 9.76
CA SER A 545 32.35 60.97 10.49
C SER A 545 31.77 59.88 9.59
N THR A 546 31.37 60.21 8.36
CA THR A 546 30.91 59.23 7.38
C THR A 546 32.04 58.28 6.97
N ALA A 547 33.25 58.78 6.76
CA ALA A 547 34.42 57.95 6.49
C ALA A 547 34.67 56.93 7.62
N ARG A 548 34.66 57.37 8.89
CA ARG A 548 34.78 56.47 10.06
C ARG A 548 33.65 55.44 10.11
N ASN A 549 32.42 55.84 9.83
CA ASN A 549 31.29 54.92 9.82
C ASN A 549 31.45 53.85 8.72
N THR A 550 31.91 54.24 7.53
CA THR A 550 32.21 53.26 6.47
C THR A 550 33.34 52.30 6.84
N GLU A 551 34.33 52.76 7.60
CA GLU A 551 35.42 51.92 8.10
C GLU A 551 34.90 50.89 9.13
N LEU A 552 34.09 51.35 10.10
CA LEU A 552 33.45 50.46 11.08
C LEU A 552 32.51 49.44 10.41
N LEU A 553 31.76 49.85 9.39
CA LEU A 553 30.90 48.93 8.62
C LEU A 553 31.72 47.85 7.90
N ARG A 554 32.87 48.22 7.32
CA ARG A 554 33.79 47.23 6.73
C ARG A 554 34.35 46.27 7.79
N GLU A 555 34.68 46.78 8.97
CA GLU A 555 35.15 45.95 10.08
C GLU A 555 34.07 44.95 10.54
N LEU A 556 32.83 45.42 10.71
CA LEU A 556 31.69 44.56 11.04
C LEU A 556 31.42 43.50 9.97
N ASP A 557 31.57 43.83 8.69
CA ASP A 557 31.38 42.88 7.60
C ASP A 557 32.45 41.77 7.63
N MET A 558 33.70 42.12 7.96
CA MET A 558 34.75 41.13 8.22
C MET A 558 34.36 40.21 9.38
N TYR A 559 33.82 40.74 10.49
CA TYR A 559 33.37 39.91 11.61
C TYR A 559 32.13 39.06 11.28
N LYS A 560 31.17 39.56 10.50
CA LYS A 560 30.00 38.78 10.04
C LYS A 560 30.40 37.58 9.19
N SER A 561 31.43 37.73 8.35
CA SER A 561 31.97 36.61 7.57
C SER A 561 32.58 35.49 8.45
N ALA A 562 33.08 35.85 9.63
CA ALA A 562 33.63 34.90 10.61
C ALA A 562 32.55 34.23 11.49
N SER A 563 31.39 34.86 11.68
CA SER A 563 30.34 34.40 12.60
C SER A 563 29.27 33.50 11.96
N VAL A 564 29.45 33.03 10.72
CA VAL A 564 28.52 32.09 10.10
C VAL A 564 28.55 30.75 10.87
N PRO A 565 27.41 30.30 11.46
CA PRO A 565 27.30 29.01 12.15
C PRO A 565 27.82 27.88 11.26
N LEU A 566 28.56 26.93 11.86
CA LEU A 566 29.23 25.82 11.15
C LEU A 566 28.28 25.00 10.24
N GLU A 567 26.99 25.01 10.52
CA GLU A 567 25.95 24.31 9.76
C GLU A 567 25.61 24.98 8.41
N ASN A 568 25.83 26.29 8.29
CA ASN A 568 25.52 27.07 7.08
C ASN A 568 26.78 27.49 6.29
N LYS A 569 27.97 27.05 6.71
CA LYS A 569 29.16 27.21 5.88
C LYS A 569 28.96 26.40 4.60
N PRO A 570 28.97 27.01 3.40
CA PRO A 570 28.99 26.24 2.17
C PRO A 570 30.20 25.32 2.27
N ARG A 571 29.96 24.00 2.22
CA ARG A 571 31.02 22.99 2.13
C ARG A 571 31.78 23.30 0.84
N THR A 572 32.78 24.16 0.93
CA THR A 572 33.75 24.36 -0.13
C THR A 572 34.41 23.00 -0.29
N VAL A 573 34.05 22.32 -1.38
CA VAL A 573 34.75 21.14 -1.85
C VAL A 573 36.19 21.60 -2.02
N ILE A 574 37.03 21.23 -1.06
CA ILE A 574 38.46 21.51 -1.07
C ILE A 574 39.00 20.75 -2.29
N THR A 575 39.06 21.42 -3.43
CA THR A 575 39.88 21.00 -4.56
C THR A 575 41.30 21.04 -4.03
N ARG A 576 41.80 19.87 -3.61
CA ARG A 576 43.20 19.68 -3.21
C ARG A 576 44.07 20.06 -4.40
N VAL A 577 44.55 21.30 -4.44
CA VAL A 577 45.68 21.68 -5.28
C VAL A 577 46.86 20.90 -4.75
N ALA A 578 47.29 19.87 -5.49
CA ALA A 578 48.46 19.08 -5.18
C ALA A 578 49.66 20.04 -5.09
N ARG A 579 50.23 20.17 -3.88
CA ARG A 579 51.50 20.87 -3.70
C ARG A 579 52.58 20.07 -4.44
N PRO A 580 53.38 20.70 -5.32
CA PRO A 580 54.61 20.08 -5.79
C PRO A 580 55.50 19.77 -4.57
N PRO A 581 56.14 18.59 -4.51
CA PRO A 581 56.98 18.21 -3.39
C PRO A 581 58.14 19.21 -3.22
N LEU A 582 58.31 19.74 -2.01
CA LEU A 582 59.37 20.65 -1.58
C LEU A 582 60.74 19.94 -1.48
N ALA A 583 61.11 19.12 -2.45
CA ALA A 583 62.35 18.33 -2.44
C ALA A 583 63.49 18.95 -3.28
N VAL A 584 63.32 20.13 -3.89
CA VAL A 584 64.31 20.68 -4.84
C VAL A 584 64.85 22.07 -4.48
N LEU A 585 64.47 22.66 -3.33
CA LEU A 585 64.91 24.02 -2.96
C LEU A 585 66.08 24.10 -1.97
N ASN A 586 66.96 23.09 -1.94
CA ASN A 586 68.18 23.08 -1.09
C ASN A 586 69.50 22.95 -1.87
N LYS A 587 69.56 23.42 -3.13
CA LYS A 587 70.79 23.31 -3.95
C LYS A 587 71.36 24.63 -4.51
N SER A 588 70.98 25.79 -3.99
CA SER A 588 71.51 27.08 -4.50
C SER A 588 71.95 28.08 -3.43
N VAL A 589 72.38 27.62 -2.24
CA VAL A 589 72.86 28.52 -1.16
C VAL A 589 74.34 28.32 -0.80
N GLU A 590 75.08 27.39 -1.43
CA GLU A 590 76.50 27.13 -1.08
C GLU A 590 77.57 27.82 -1.94
N ASP A 591 77.24 28.61 -2.96
CA ASP A 591 78.25 29.22 -3.87
C ASP A 591 78.58 30.70 -3.61
N PHE A 592 78.32 31.25 -2.42
CA PHE A 592 78.63 32.66 -2.11
C PHE A 592 79.49 32.93 -0.87
N SER A 593 80.29 31.97 -0.41
CA SER A 593 81.27 32.24 0.67
C SER A 593 82.67 31.65 0.42
N TYR A 594 83.34 32.06 -0.66
CA TYR A 594 84.81 32.03 -0.72
C TYR A 594 85.32 33.14 -1.67
N ALA A 595 85.33 34.37 -1.16
CA ALA A 595 86.13 35.47 -1.68
C ALA A 595 86.39 36.52 -0.57
N MET A 596 87.07 36.10 0.50
CA MET A 596 88.12 36.85 1.22
C MET A 596 88.76 35.97 2.28
#